data_AF-A0A6N2HML1-F1
#
_entry.id   AF-A0A6N2HML1-F1
#
_cell.length_a   1.000
_cell.length_b   1.000
_cell.length_c   1.000
_cell.angle_alpha   90.00
_cell.angle_beta   90.00
_cell.angle_gamma   90.00
#
_symmetry.space_group_name_H-M   'P 1'
#
loop_
_entity.id
_entity.type
_entity.pdbx_description
1 polymer ?
#
loop_
_entity_poly.entity_id
_entity_poly.type
_entity_poly.pdbx_seq_one_letter_code
_entity_poly.pdbx_strand_id
1 'polypeptide(L)'
;MTVPAQGPSPVGGGPAVSLTAHELRVLGLVANGHTQEDIARQLFTTPKGITPTVNRAIRKLGATNAPHAVLLACRAGLLDGKPRRHGDHAGFAAHQYRGEEPCEACWEGERAYRRDRKAARKAAKVDAA
;
A
#
# COMPACT_ATOMS: atom_id res chain seq x y z
N MET A 1 -10.76 2.84 -21.24
CA MET A 1 -9.57 3.70 -21.30
C MET A 1 -9.24 4.10 -19.86
N THR A 2 -8.29 3.43 -19.23
CA THR A 2 -8.01 3.56 -17.78
C THR A 2 -6.81 4.48 -17.59
N VAL A 3 -7.02 5.56 -16.84
CA VAL A 3 -6.05 6.63 -16.58
C VAL A 3 -4.94 6.11 -15.66
N PRO A 4 -3.64 6.42 -15.89
CA PRO A 4 -2.60 6.13 -14.90
C PRO A 4 -2.76 7.06 -13.70
N ALA A 5 -2.91 6.48 -12.51
CA ALA A 5 -2.86 7.23 -11.25
C ALA A 5 -1.43 7.77 -11.07
N GLN A 6 -1.26 9.09 -11.26
CA GLN A 6 -0.03 9.81 -10.93
C GLN A 6 0.02 10.01 -9.41
N GLY A 7 0.89 9.26 -8.72
CA GLY A 7 1.26 9.55 -7.34
C GLY A 7 2.29 10.68 -7.27
N PRO A 8 2.35 11.45 -6.18
CA PRO A 8 3.29 12.56 -6.03
C PRO A 8 4.72 12.01 -5.98
N SER A 9 5.60 12.59 -6.79
CA SER A 9 7.01 12.21 -6.86
C SER A 9 7.78 12.84 -5.69
N PRO A 10 8.48 12.07 -4.84
CA PRO A 10 9.44 12.64 -3.92
C PRO A 10 10.78 12.77 -4.65
N VAL A 11 11.15 14.03 -4.92
CA VAL A 11 12.52 14.56 -5.07
C VAL A 11 13.62 13.53 -5.42
N GLY A 12 14.02 13.48 -6.69
CA GLY A 12 15.23 12.77 -7.13
C GLY A 12 15.19 12.40 -8.61
N GLY A 13 15.78 13.23 -9.47
CA GLY A 13 15.80 13.09 -10.92
C GLY A 13 16.34 11.76 -11.44
N GLY A 14 15.43 10.93 -11.94
CA GLY A 14 15.66 9.80 -12.83
C GLY A 14 14.33 9.48 -13.52
N PRO A 15 14.31 8.86 -14.71
CA PRO A 15 13.06 8.59 -15.43
C PRO A 15 12.09 7.89 -14.48
N ALA A 16 10.93 8.52 -14.23
CA ALA A 16 9.93 8.02 -13.30
C ALA A 16 9.54 6.62 -13.72
N VAL A 17 10.06 5.61 -13.02
CA VAL A 17 9.68 4.22 -13.26
C VAL A 17 8.27 4.04 -12.70
N SER A 18 7.28 4.39 -13.50
CA SER A 18 5.88 4.20 -13.17
C SER A 18 5.50 2.75 -13.42
N LEU A 19 5.49 1.96 -12.36
CA LEU A 19 4.83 0.65 -12.36
C LEU A 19 3.31 0.86 -12.41
N THR A 20 2.62 -0.02 -13.13
CA THR A 20 1.16 -0.06 -13.12
C THR A 20 0.65 -0.57 -11.77
N ALA A 21 -0.60 -0.27 -11.43
CA ALA A 21 -1.24 -0.76 -10.21
C ALA A 21 -1.17 -2.29 -10.07
N HIS A 22 -1.31 -3.02 -11.19
CA HIS A 22 -1.23 -4.48 -11.20
C HIS A 22 0.22 -4.98 -10.99
N GLU A 23 1.20 -4.35 -11.63
CA GLU A 23 2.62 -4.67 -11.42
C GLU A 23 3.06 -4.40 -9.98
N LEU A 24 2.66 -3.28 -9.38
CA LEU A 24 2.92 -2.97 -7.96
C LEU A 24 2.30 -4.01 -7.03
N ARG A 25 1.05 -4.40 -7.29
CA ARG A 25 0.33 -5.37 -6.48
C ARG A 25 1.02 -6.74 -6.51
N VAL A 26 1.42 -7.20 -7.69
CA VAL A 26 2.21 -8.44 -7.85
C VAL A 26 3.56 -8.33 -7.16
N LEU A 27 4.30 -7.23 -7.35
CA LEU A 27 5.61 -7.02 -6.75
C LEU A 27 5.55 -6.96 -5.21
N GLY A 28 4.48 -6.40 -4.65
CA GLY A 28 4.22 -6.40 -3.21
C GLY A 28 3.96 -7.79 -2.65
N LEU A 29 3.23 -8.65 -3.37
CA LEU A 29 3.04 -10.04 -2.95
C LEU A 29 4.34 -10.84 -3.05
N VAL A 30 5.17 -10.59 -4.06
CA VAL A 30 6.53 -11.16 -4.15
C VAL A 30 7.39 -10.71 -2.96
N ALA A 31 7.31 -9.44 -2.56
CA ALA A 31 8.03 -8.93 -1.40
C ALA A 31 7.61 -9.59 -0.08
N ASN A 32 6.36 -10.06 0.01
CA ASN A 32 5.85 -10.84 1.15
C ASN A 32 6.21 -12.34 1.09
N GLY A 33 6.96 -12.78 0.07
CA GLY A 33 7.41 -14.17 -0.06
C GLY A 33 6.40 -15.11 -0.73
N HIS A 34 5.34 -14.60 -1.35
CA HIS A 34 4.38 -15.44 -2.06
C HIS A 34 4.96 -16.01 -3.36
N THR A 35 4.65 -17.28 -3.65
CA THR A 35 4.99 -17.91 -4.93
C THR A 35 4.08 -17.39 -6.05
N GLN A 36 4.47 -17.59 -7.32
CA GLN A 36 3.63 -17.21 -8.45
C GLN A 36 2.26 -17.93 -8.43
N GLU A 37 2.20 -19.13 -7.84
CA GLU A 37 0.95 -19.89 -7.67
C GLU A 37 0.05 -19.29 -6.59
N ASP A 38 0.63 -18.83 -5.47
CA ASP A 38 -0.12 -18.14 -4.41
C ASP A 38 -0.67 -16.81 -4.92
N ILE A 39 0.16 -16.05 -5.64
CA ILE A 39 -0.20 -14.77 -6.24
C ILE A 39 -1.34 -14.94 -7.24
N ALA A 40 -1.25 -15.98 -8.09
CA ALA A 40 -2.28 -16.30 -9.06
C ALA A 40 -3.62 -16.59 -8.38
N ARG A 41 -3.61 -17.39 -7.30
CA ARG A 41 -4.80 -17.68 -6.49
C ARG A 41 -5.39 -16.43 -5.87
N GLN A 42 -4.58 -15.57 -5.26
CA GLN A 42 -5.04 -14.33 -4.62
C GLN A 42 -5.59 -13.30 -5.62
N LEU A 43 -5.05 -13.25 -6.83
CA LEU A 43 -5.47 -12.31 -7.88
C LEU A 43 -6.48 -12.90 -8.86
N PHE A 44 -7.01 -14.10 -8.58
CA PHE A 44 -7.97 -14.81 -9.44
C PHE A 44 -7.50 -14.93 -10.90
N THR A 45 -6.21 -15.23 -11.08
CA THR A 45 -5.57 -15.34 -12.40
C THR A 45 -4.78 -16.65 -12.51
N THR A 46 -4.14 -16.88 -13.66
CA THR A 46 -3.31 -18.08 -13.87
C THR A 46 -1.85 -17.81 -13.51
N PRO A 47 -1.11 -18.80 -12.98
CA PRO A 47 0.33 -18.66 -12.69
C PRO A 47 1.13 -18.19 -13.91
N LYS A 48 0.78 -18.71 -15.09
CA LYS A 48 1.37 -18.34 -16.38
C LYS A 48 1.15 -16.85 -16.73
N GLY A 49 0.08 -16.23 -16.22
CA GLY A 49 -0.20 -14.80 -16.36
C GLY A 49 0.61 -13.89 -15.43
N ILE A 50 1.14 -14.43 -14.33
CA ILE A 50 1.96 -13.69 -13.37
C ILE A 50 3.38 -13.49 -13.89
N THR A 51 3.99 -14.50 -14.51
CA THR A 51 5.36 -14.44 -15.06
C THR A 51 5.61 -13.22 -15.95
N PRO A 52 4.80 -12.91 -16.99
CA PRO A 52 5.03 -11.74 -17.83
C PRO A 52 4.83 -10.42 -17.07
N THR A 53 4.00 -10.40 -16.04
CA THR A 53 3.80 -9.21 -15.19
C THR A 53 5.03 -8.93 -14.33
N VAL A 54 5.60 -9.96 -13.71
CA VAL A 54 6.86 -9.86 -12.95
C VAL A 54 8.00 -9.40 -13.88
N ASN A 55 8.12 -9.98 -15.08
CA ASN A 55 9.14 -9.59 -16.05
C ASN A 55 9.00 -8.13 -16.51
N ARG A 56 7.77 -7.64 -16.70
CA ARG A 56 7.54 -6.21 -17.00
C ARG A 56 7.97 -5.33 -15.84
N ALA A 57 7.66 -5.70 -14.60
CA ALA A 57 8.08 -4.95 -13.42
C ALA A 57 9.61 -4.91 -13.28
N ILE A 58 10.29 -6.05 -13.45
CA ILE A 58 11.76 -6.16 -13.45
C ILE A 58 12.37 -5.22 -14.52
N ARG A 59 11.88 -5.30 -15.76
CA ARG A 59 12.39 -4.48 -16.87
C ARG A 59 12.16 -2.99 -16.63
N LYS A 60 11.00 -2.60 -16.12
CA LYS A 60 10.68 -1.20 -15.80
C LYS A 60 11.59 -0.65 -14.72
N LEU A 61 11.86 -1.45 -13.67
CA LEU A 61 12.75 -1.07 -12.57
C LEU A 61 14.24 -1.14 -12.93
N GLY A 62 14.62 -1.64 -14.11
CA GLY A 62 16.03 -1.88 -14.44
C GLY A 62 16.66 -2.97 -13.55
N ALA A 63 15.84 -3.86 -13.00
CA ALA A 63 16.30 -4.93 -12.14
C ALA A 63 16.82 -6.13 -12.95
N THR A 64 17.64 -6.96 -12.32
CA THR A 64 18.20 -8.18 -12.90
C THR A 64 17.39 -9.43 -12.55
N ASN A 65 16.71 -9.40 -11.41
CA ASN A 65 15.87 -10.49 -10.92
C ASN A 65 14.77 -9.93 -9.99
N ALA A 66 13.82 -10.79 -9.60
CA ALA A 66 12.69 -10.38 -8.76
C ALA A 66 13.11 -9.81 -7.39
N PRO A 67 14.09 -10.39 -6.65
CA PRO A 67 14.59 -9.78 -5.42
C PRO A 67 15.20 -8.40 -5.62
N HIS A 68 15.99 -8.21 -6.69
CA HIS A 68 16.57 -6.91 -7.04
C HIS A 68 15.47 -5.91 -7.39
N ALA A 69 14.40 -6.33 -8.07
CA ALA A 69 13.24 -5.49 -8.34
C ALA A 69 12.53 -5.05 -7.06
N VAL A 70 12.33 -5.96 -6.09
CA VAL A 70 11.77 -5.62 -4.79
C VAL A 70 12.65 -4.59 -4.07
N LEU A 71 13.98 -4.81 -4.04
CA LEU A 71 14.91 -3.86 -3.43
C LEU A 71 14.84 -2.46 -4.06
N LEU A 72 14.84 -2.38 -5.40
CA LEU A 72 14.74 -1.11 -6.11
C LEU A 72 13.40 -0.43 -5.88
N ALA A 73 12.31 -1.20 -5.84
CA ALA A 73 10.98 -0.68 -5.54
C ALA A 73 10.86 -0.19 -4.08
N CYS A 74 11.49 -0.87 -3.11
CA CYS A 74 11.59 -0.38 -1.73
C CYS A 74 12.38 0.94 -1.67
N ARG A 75 13.53 1.02 -2.35
CA ARG A 75 14.36 2.24 -2.40
C ARG A 75 13.66 3.42 -3.08
N ALA A 76 12.85 3.13 -4.08
CA ALA A 76 12.03 4.12 -4.78
C ALA A 76 10.74 4.51 -4.03
N GLY A 77 10.49 3.94 -2.84
CA GLY A 77 9.27 4.20 -2.06
C GLY A 77 8.00 3.57 -2.62
N LEU A 78 8.13 2.66 -3.58
CA LEU A 78 7.02 1.96 -4.23
C LEU A 78 6.52 0.77 -3.40
N LEU A 79 7.44 0.14 -2.65
CA LEU A 79 7.17 -0.97 -1.74
C LEU A 79 7.73 -0.61 -0.35
N ASP A 80 7.10 0.34 0.33
CA ASP A 80 7.62 0.88 1.59
C ASP A 80 7.73 -0.12 2.76
N GLY A 81 7.27 -1.37 2.61
CA GLY A 81 7.41 -2.45 3.63
C GLY A 81 6.73 -2.17 4.98
N LYS A 82 6.26 -0.95 5.23
CA LYS A 82 5.43 -0.59 6.36
C LYS A 82 4.04 -1.11 6.03
N PRO A 83 3.49 -2.09 6.77
CA PRO A 83 2.06 -2.35 6.72
C PRO A 83 1.41 -1.00 6.98
N ARG A 84 0.79 -0.43 5.94
CA ARG A 84 0.07 0.83 6.11
C ARG A 84 -1.11 0.43 7.00
N ARG A 85 -1.00 0.67 8.31
CA ARG A 85 -2.13 0.58 9.23
C ARG A 85 -3.19 1.47 8.62
N HIS A 86 -4.33 0.88 8.28
CA HIS A 86 -5.48 1.54 7.70
C HIS A 86 -6.71 1.01 8.42
N GLY A 87 -7.78 1.79 8.45
CA GLY A 87 -9.00 1.39 9.16
C GLY A 87 -9.01 1.75 10.64
N ASP A 88 -7.93 2.34 11.18
CA ASP A 88 -7.83 2.76 12.57
C ASP A 88 -7.29 4.20 12.71
N HIS A 89 -7.45 4.79 13.89
CA HIS A 89 -6.95 6.14 14.21
C HIS A 89 -5.44 6.27 13.96
N ALA A 90 -4.66 5.22 14.24
CA ALA A 90 -3.22 5.21 13.98
C ALA A 90 -2.90 5.32 12.48
N GLY A 91 -3.69 4.65 11.63
CA GLY A 91 -3.61 4.80 10.19
C GLY A 91 -3.99 6.18 9.69
N PHE A 92 -5.03 6.81 10.27
CA PHE A 92 -5.40 8.19 9.96
C PHE A 92 -4.30 9.19 10.32
N ALA A 93 -3.73 9.09 11.53
CA ALA A 93 -2.65 9.96 11.98
C ALA A 93 -1.38 9.83 11.11
N ALA A 94 -1.09 8.62 10.62
CA ALA A 94 0.03 8.38 9.71
C ALA A 94 -0.13 9.12 8.37
N HIS A 95 -1.34 9.22 7.81
CA HIS A 95 -1.62 10.02 6.61
C HIS A 95 -1.41 11.51 6.85
N GLN A 96 -1.95 12.04 7.96
CA GLN A 96 -1.75 13.44 8.33
C GLN A 96 -0.26 13.80 8.50
N TYR A 97 0.52 12.96 9.18
CA TYR A 97 1.95 13.19 9.37
C TYR A 97 2.72 13.23 8.05
N ARG A 98 2.30 12.43 7.06
CA ARG A 98 2.92 12.37 5.72
C ARG A 98 2.39 13.43 4.76
N GLY A 99 1.38 14.21 5.14
CA GLY A 99 0.73 15.19 4.25
C GLY A 99 -0.05 14.55 3.10
N GLU A 100 -0.43 13.27 3.23
CA GLU A 100 -1.25 12.54 2.27
C GLU A 100 -2.74 12.68 2.64
N GLU A 101 -3.62 12.72 1.64
CA GLU A 101 -5.06 12.65 1.92
C GLU A 101 -5.41 11.27 2.51
N PRO A 102 -5.96 11.20 3.74
CA PRO A 102 -6.34 9.92 4.34
C PRO A 102 -7.41 9.22 3.49
N CYS A 103 -7.23 7.92 3.26
CA CYS A 103 -8.22 7.12 2.55
C CYS A 103 -9.51 6.93 3.36
N GLU A 104 -10.60 6.51 2.69
CA GLU A 104 -11.92 6.32 3.30
C GLU A 104 -11.89 5.41 4.54
N ALA A 105 -11.18 4.29 4.48
CA ALA A 105 -11.01 3.40 5.63
C ALA A 105 -10.36 4.09 6.85
N CYS A 106 -9.38 4.99 6.64
CA CYS A 106 -8.78 5.74 7.74
C CYS A 106 -9.72 6.81 8.29
N TRP A 107 -10.54 7.45 7.45
CA TRP A 107 -11.62 8.33 7.91
C TRP A 107 -12.67 7.59 8.75
N GLU A 108 -13.02 6.36 8.39
CA GLU A 108 -13.89 5.50 9.19
C GLU A 108 -13.25 5.14 10.53
N GLY A 109 -11.97 4.76 10.54
CA GLY A 109 -11.21 4.51 11.77
C GLY A 109 -11.18 5.71 12.71
N GLU A 110 -10.96 6.92 12.19
CA GLU A 110 -10.99 8.17 12.96
C GLU A 110 -12.39 8.45 13.53
N ARG A 111 -13.44 8.26 12.73
CA ARG A 111 -14.84 8.44 13.17
C ARG A 111 -15.19 7.47 14.30
N ALA A 112 -14.82 6.20 14.15
CA ALA A 112 -15.02 5.17 15.18
C ALA A 112 -14.29 5.54 16.48
N TYR A 113 -13.00 5.88 16.39
CA TYR A 113 -12.21 6.32 17.55
C TYR A 113 -12.86 7.52 18.29
N ARG A 114 -13.33 8.54 17.55
CA ARG A 114 -14.03 9.69 18.15
C ARG A 114 -15.33 9.31 18.83
N ARG A 115 -16.12 8.41 18.24
CA ARG A 115 -17.37 7.91 18.83
C ARG A 115 -17.08 7.18 20.14
N ASP A 116 -16.13 6.27 20.14
CA ASP A 116 -15.80 5.43 21.28
C ASP A 116 -15.24 6.27 22.44
N ARG A 117 -14.39 7.27 22.13
CA ARG A 117 -13.89 8.20 23.15
C ARG A 117 -15.00 9.08 23.75
N LYS A 118 -15.99 9.50 22.96
CA LYS A 118 -17.17 10.24 23.46
C LYS A 118 -18.02 9.33 24.36
N ALA A 119 -18.26 8.09 23.96
CA ALA A 119 -19.00 7.11 24.76
C ALA A 119 -18.31 6.84 26.10
N ALA A 120 -16.99 6.61 26.11
CA ALA A 120 -16.20 6.42 27.32
C ALA A 120 -16.25 7.63 28.27
N ARG A 121 -16.13 8.85 27.74
CA ARG A 121 -16.28 10.09 28.54
C ARG A 121 -17.68 10.22 29.14
N LYS A 122 -18.73 9.84 28.39
CA LYS A 122 -20.11 9.87 28.87
C LYS A 122 -20.32 8.84 29.99
N ALA A 123 -19.82 7.62 29.82
CA ALA A 123 -19.89 6.56 30.83
C ALA A 123 -19.19 6.99 32.12
N ALA A 124 -17.95 7.46 32.04
CA ALA A 124 -17.20 7.95 33.21
C ALA A 124 -17.89 9.10 33.95
N LYS A 125 -18.67 9.94 33.24
CA LYS A 125 -19.47 11.01 33.87
C LYS A 125 -20.73 10.47 34.56
N VAL A 126 -21.33 9.41 34.04
CA VAL A 126 -22.49 8.74 34.65
C VAL A 126 -22.06 7.98 35.91
N ASP A 127 -20.91 7.29 35.88
CA ASP A 127 -20.40 6.56 37.05
C ASP A 127 -19.94 7.48 38.21
N ALA A 128 -19.69 8.75 37.91
CA ALA A 128 -19.28 9.76 38.89
C ALA A 128 -20.45 10.58 39.48
N ALA A 129 -21.70 10.28 39.10
CA ALA A 129 -22.92 10.98 39.52
C ALA A 129 -23.79 10.08 40.41
#